data_AF-A0A6G1C7T4-F1
#
_entry.id   AF-A0A6G1C7T4-F1
#
_cell.length_a   1.000
_cell.length_b   1.000
_cell.length_c   1.000
_cell.angle_alpha   90.00
_cell.angle_beta   90.00
_cell.angle_gamma   90.00
#
_symmetry.space_group_name_H-M   'P 1'
#
loop_
_entity.id
_entity.type
_entity.pdbx_description
1 polymer ?
#
loop_
_entity_poly.entity_id
_entity_poly.type
_entity_poly.pdbx_seq_one_letter_code
_entity_poly.pdbx_strand_id
1 'polypeptide(L)'
;MAILSPSPSLSFPSALFTTSFDRRPAAHLLYPRVSSRSTVVCLAAPPKVPLPIASPSSLGDDPSKWDPAECDALLRGGEQVASVLEEMLKLMEDMEMDGALEPVAVELVAQGVIGKRVDEMEPGFLMALDYMIQLAQKDSDDERKSLLEVVKQTVLDYLTKKCPPHVQVVGLLCQTEKKDSRHELLRRVAAGGGVFKNDKGLKCQIPGANLSDIANQADDLLESMESRPTIPDRKLLARLVIVREEARNMMGGGLLDERNDRGLTTLPEAEVNFLSKLVALKPGKAVERMIKDVMHGKAEGADNIESANSGPESKLEPQTGISGRGSVTGLKPRPVRPGMFLETVSKVLGGIYANNTFGITAQHLEWVHQTTLKILQEMAF
;
A
#
# COMPACT_ATOMS: atom_id res chain seq x y z
N MET A 1 71.77 -5.30 -2.09
CA MET A 1 70.86 -4.61 -3.03
C MET A 1 69.78 -3.97 -2.17
N ALA A 2 69.86 -2.72 -1.69
CA ALA A 2 69.92 -1.43 -2.42
C ALA A 2 68.79 -1.36 -3.47
N ILE A 3 67.86 -0.39 -3.52
CA ILE A 3 67.84 0.98 -3.00
C ILE A 3 66.44 1.62 -3.27
N LEU A 4 65.99 2.52 -2.38
CA LEU A 4 65.16 3.75 -2.54
C LEU A 4 63.69 3.75 -3.05
N SER A 5 62.80 4.24 -2.16
CA SER A 5 61.65 5.15 -2.38
C SER A 5 62.12 6.50 -2.97
N PRO A 6 61.27 7.43 -3.51
CA PRO A 6 60.18 8.07 -2.74
C PRO A 6 58.96 8.64 -3.53
N SER A 7 57.99 9.11 -2.74
CA SER A 7 56.91 10.06 -3.07
C SER A 7 57.41 11.39 -3.65
N PRO A 8 56.50 12.26 -4.11
CA PRO A 8 56.40 13.55 -3.41
C PRO A 8 54.97 14.07 -3.17
N SER A 9 54.89 14.79 -2.06
CA SER A 9 53.87 15.71 -1.54
C SER A 9 53.82 17.06 -2.25
N LEU A 10 52.65 17.73 -2.28
CA LEU A 10 52.46 19.20 -2.31
C LEU A 10 51.03 19.48 -1.74
N SER A 11 50.83 19.88 -0.48
CA SER A 11 50.91 21.22 0.14
C SER A 11 49.74 22.18 -0.18
N PHE A 12 49.02 22.57 0.89
CA PHE A 12 48.00 23.63 1.04
C PHE A 12 48.50 25.05 0.63
N PRO A 13 47.59 26.03 0.49
CA PRO A 13 47.42 26.96 1.62
C PRO A 13 45.97 27.38 1.93
N SER A 14 45.73 27.58 3.23
CA SER A 14 44.66 28.38 3.82
C SER A 14 44.80 29.86 3.46
N ALA A 15 43.66 30.56 3.32
CA ALA A 15 43.61 32.02 3.41
C ALA A 15 42.46 32.42 4.35
N LEU A 16 42.87 32.94 5.51
CA LEU A 16 42.07 33.75 6.42
C LEU A 16 41.87 35.13 5.78
N PHE A 17 40.65 35.67 5.84
CA PHE A 17 40.45 37.11 5.77
C PHE A 17 39.52 37.56 6.90
N THR A 18 40.13 38.26 7.85
CA THR A 18 39.50 39.13 8.85
C THR A 18 39.76 40.57 8.44
N THR A 19 38.70 41.38 8.29
CA THR A 19 38.68 42.85 8.44
C THR A 19 37.26 43.22 8.87
N SER A 20 36.96 43.51 10.14
CA SER A 20 37.23 44.74 10.90
C SER A 20 36.37 45.95 10.48
N PHE A 21 35.47 46.34 11.40
CA PHE A 21 34.93 47.67 11.68
C PHE A 21 34.19 48.47 10.59
N ASP A 22 32.90 48.76 10.85
CA ASP A 22 32.55 50.17 11.08
C ASP A 22 31.36 50.36 12.03
N ARG A 23 31.40 51.46 12.78
CA ARG A 23 30.65 51.71 14.02
C ARG A 23 29.84 53.01 13.90
N ARG A 24 28.49 52.90 14.02
CA ARG A 24 27.51 53.89 14.60
C ARG A 24 27.25 55.21 13.84
N PRO A 25 26.25 56.07 14.21
CA PRO A 25 25.23 55.97 15.30
C PRO A 25 23.75 56.37 14.94
N ALA A 26 22.83 56.01 15.88
CA ALA A 26 21.66 56.74 16.46
C ALA A 26 20.62 57.46 15.54
N ALA A 27 19.33 57.66 15.83
CA ALA A 27 18.52 57.70 17.05
C ALA A 27 17.00 57.70 16.67
N HIS A 28 16.15 57.81 17.70
CA HIS A 28 14.70 58.12 17.74
C HIS A 28 13.76 56.91 17.93
N LEU A 29 13.26 56.63 19.14
CA LEU A 29 12.27 57.32 20.00
C LEU A 29 10.79 56.99 19.66
N LEU A 30 10.16 56.30 20.63
CA LEU A 30 8.82 56.50 21.21
C LEU A 30 7.58 55.74 20.68
N TYR A 31 7.12 54.87 21.60
CA TYR A 31 5.74 54.61 22.06
C TYR A 31 4.81 53.62 21.33
N PRO A 32 3.95 52.92 22.11
CA PRO A 32 3.32 51.65 21.76
C PRO A 32 1.92 51.88 21.18
N ARG A 33 1.49 50.97 20.31
CA ARG A 33 0.08 50.84 19.95
C ARG A 33 -0.36 49.39 20.09
N VAL A 34 -1.32 49.22 20.99
CA VAL A 34 -2.28 48.13 21.06
C VAL A 34 -2.75 47.80 19.63
N SER A 35 -2.60 46.54 19.22
CA SER A 35 -3.17 46.06 17.96
C SER A 35 -4.14 44.91 18.23
N SER A 36 -5.40 45.23 17.91
CA SER A 36 -6.56 44.40 17.59
C SER A 36 -6.36 42.89 17.45
N ARG A 37 -7.32 42.15 18.03
CA ARG A 37 -7.73 40.80 17.61
C ARG A 37 -7.59 40.66 16.09
N SER A 38 -6.73 39.76 15.65
CA SER A 38 -6.72 39.27 14.29
C SER A 38 -7.23 37.83 14.31
N THR A 39 -8.42 37.64 13.74
CA THR A 39 -8.86 36.33 13.26
C THR A 39 -7.92 35.95 12.12
N VAL A 40 -7.00 35.02 12.36
CA VAL A 40 -6.05 34.56 11.34
C VAL A 40 -6.63 33.31 10.71
N VAL A 41 -6.83 33.38 9.40
CA VAL A 41 -7.18 32.26 8.53
C VAL A 41 -5.93 31.40 8.36
N CYS A 42 -5.90 30.21 8.96
CA CYS A 42 -4.85 29.23 8.76
C CYS A 42 -4.96 28.64 7.34
N LEU A 43 -4.16 29.18 6.42
CA LEU A 43 -3.84 28.50 5.16
C LEU A 43 -2.84 27.39 5.47
N ALA A 44 -3.36 26.23 5.88
CA ALA A 44 -2.57 25.02 6.05
C ALA A 44 -1.89 24.64 4.73
N ALA A 45 -0.59 24.33 4.80
CA ALA A 45 0.12 23.70 3.70
C ALA A 45 -0.55 22.35 3.37
N PRO A 46 -0.65 21.96 2.08
CA PRO A 46 -1.31 20.72 1.71
C PRO A 46 -0.61 19.54 2.40
N PRO A 47 -1.35 18.61 3.04
CA PRO A 47 -0.76 17.47 3.71
C PRO A 47 0.07 16.64 2.71
N LYS A 48 1.20 16.12 3.19
CA LYS A 48 1.97 15.09 2.45
C LYS A 48 0.99 13.98 2.07
N VAL A 49 1.03 13.58 0.80
CA VAL A 49 0.12 12.56 0.23
C VAL A 49 0.08 11.35 1.17
N PRO A 50 -1.11 10.90 1.62
CA PRO A 50 -1.23 9.82 2.59
C PRO A 50 -0.57 8.55 2.08
N LEU A 51 0.15 7.84 2.97
CA LEU A 51 0.56 6.46 2.72
C LEU A 51 -0.72 5.59 2.67
N PRO A 52 -1.03 4.91 1.55
CA PRO A 52 -2.13 3.97 1.48
C PRO A 52 -1.69 2.67 2.16
N ILE A 53 -1.70 2.67 3.49
CA ILE A 53 -2.06 1.45 4.20
C ILE A 53 -3.56 1.34 3.99
N ALA A 54 -4.02 0.16 3.53
CA ALA A 54 -5.42 -0.10 3.24
C ALA A 54 -6.30 0.59 4.29
N SER A 55 -7.13 1.54 3.85
CA SER A 55 -8.13 2.11 4.73
C SER A 55 -8.90 0.92 5.30
N PRO A 56 -8.99 0.76 6.63
CA PRO A 56 -9.91 -0.22 7.17
C PRO A 56 -11.28 0.08 6.55
N SER A 57 -12.02 -1.00 6.27
CA SER A 57 -13.34 -0.97 5.67
C SER A 57 -14.11 0.23 6.20
N SER A 58 -14.64 1.08 5.30
CA SER A 58 -15.40 2.26 5.67
C SER A 58 -16.33 1.90 6.82
N LEU A 59 -16.07 2.44 8.02
CA LEU A 59 -16.92 2.26 9.18
C LEU A 59 -18.35 2.44 8.69
N GLY A 60 -19.19 1.41 8.85
CA GLY A 60 -20.58 1.51 8.45
C GLY A 60 -21.17 2.76 9.07
N ASP A 61 -21.80 3.62 8.25
CA ASP A 61 -22.25 4.96 8.64
C ASP A 61 -23.22 5.01 9.84
N ASP A 62 -23.63 3.85 10.35
CA ASP A 62 -24.63 3.69 11.38
C ASP A 62 -24.08 2.89 12.58
N PRO A 63 -23.70 3.57 13.69
CA PRO A 63 -23.19 2.91 14.90
C PRO A 63 -24.22 2.01 15.59
N SER A 64 -25.50 2.06 15.19
CA SER A 64 -26.55 1.16 15.68
C SER A 64 -26.43 -0.28 15.17
N LYS A 65 -25.55 -0.54 14.20
CA LYS A 65 -25.33 -1.88 13.60
C LYS A 65 -24.10 -2.61 14.13
N TRP A 66 -23.35 -1.98 15.02
CA TRP A 66 -22.09 -2.53 15.50
C TRP A 66 -22.33 -3.58 16.56
N ASP A 67 -21.46 -4.59 16.60
CA ASP A 67 -21.51 -5.56 17.67
C ASP A 67 -21.03 -4.93 19.00
N PRO A 68 -21.37 -5.51 20.17
CA PRO A 68 -20.95 -4.98 21.46
C PRO A 68 -19.42 -4.92 21.65
N ALA A 69 -18.66 -5.81 21.02
CA ALA A 69 -17.20 -5.86 21.11
C ALA A 69 -16.54 -4.78 20.24
N GLU A 70 -17.08 -4.48 19.06
CA GLU A 70 -16.69 -3.36 18.21
C GLU A 70 -16.95 -2.03 18.92
N CYS A 71 -18.10 -1.89 19.59
CA CYS A 71 -18.40 -0.73 20.43
C CYS A 71 -17.39 -0.57 21.58
N ASP A 72 -17.09 -1.65 22.33
CA ASP A 72 -16.11 -1.60 23.43
C ASP A 72 -14.71 -1.23 22.92
N ALA A 73 -14.26 -1.83 21.81
CA ALA A 73 -12.99 -1.51 21.17
C ALA A 73 -12.92 -0.04 20.71
N LEU A 74 -14.02 0.50 20.18
CA LEU A 74 -14.09 1.92 19.81
C LEU A 74 -13.93 2.81 21.04
N LEU A 75 -14.64 2.53 22.12
CA LEU A 75 -14.62 3.33 23.34
C LEU A 75 -13.24 3.36 23.97
N ARG A 76 -12.60 2.19 24.13
CA ARG A 76 -11.22 2.09 24.63
C ARG A 76 -10.23 2.78 23.72
N GLY A 77 -10.37 2.60 22.41
CA GLY A 77 -9.59 3.32 21.41
C GLY A 77 -9.76 4.84 21.54
N GLY A 78 -10.99 5.30 21.79
CA GLY A 78 -11.30 6.72 21.98
C GLY A 78 -10.65 7.31 23.24
N GLU A 79 -10.65 6.58 24.35
CA GLU A 79 -9.92 6.96 25.57
C GLU A 79 -8.40 7.08 25.31
N GLN A 80 -7.83 6.15 24.53
CA GLN A 80 -6.42 6.22 24.14
C GLN A 80 -6.14 7.44 23.24
N VAL A 81 -7.01 7.76 22.27
CA VAL A 81 -6.89 8.97 21.44
C VAL A 81 -6.95 10.24 22.29
N ALA A 82 -7.90 10.33 23.21
CA ALA A 82 -8.01 11.46 24.12
C ALA A 82 -6.74 11.62 24.97
N SER A 83 -6.22 10.52 25.53
CA SER A 83 -4.98 10.53 26.33
C SER A 83 -3.76 10.99 25.51
N VAL A 84 -3.65 10.58 24.24
CA VAL A 84 -2.59 11.04 23.34
C VAL A 84 -2.69 12.54 23.10
N LEU A 85 -3.89 13.05 22.79
CA LEU A 85 -4.12 14.47 22.54
C LEU A 85 -3.85 15.33 23.79
N GLU A 86 -4.23 14.85 24.98
CA GLU A 86 -3.93 15.52 26.25
C GLU A 86 -2.43 15.60 26.54
N GLU A 87 -1.66 14.52 26.31
CA GLU A 87 -0.21 14.56 26.47
C GLU A 87 0.45 15.49 25.44
N MET A 88 -0.05 15.50 24.20
CA MET A 88 0.42 16.44 23.18
C MET A 88 0.17 17.89 23.61
N LEU A 89 -1.02 18.20 24.10
CA LEU A 89 -1.38 19.53 24.57
C LEU A 89 -0.46 19.99 25.71
N LYS A 90 -0.23 19.12 26.70
CA LYS A 90 0.68 19.42 27.83
C LYS A 90 2.11 19.71 27.37
N LEU A 91 2.63 18.94 26.41
CA LEU A 91 3.97 19.18 25.87
C LEU A 91 4.06 20.47 25.04
N MET A 92 2.98 20.84 24.36
CA MET A 92 2.90 22.08 23.61
C MET A 92 2.78 23.31 24.50
N GLU A 93 2.08 23.23 25.65
CA GLU A 93 2.00 24.32 26.64
C GLU A 93 3.38 24.68 27.22
N ASP A 94 4.26 23.69 27.35
CA ASP A 94 5.63 23.88 27.83
C ASP A 94 6.57 24.46 26.74
N MET A 95 6.14 24.52 25.47
CA MET A 95 6.93 25.06 24.36
C MET A 95 6.61 26.55 24.13
N GLU A 96 7.62 27.41 24.20
CA GLU A 96 7.50 28.80 23.72
C GLU A 96 7.40 28.81 22.18
N MET A 97 6.18 28.93 21.66
CA MET A 97 5.90 28.83 20.23
C MET A 97 5.75 30.20 19.57
N ASP A 98 6.54 30.46 18.53
CA ASP A 98 6.29 31.53 17.56
C ASP A 98 5.35 30.99 16.47
N GLY A 99 4.25 31.69 16.16
CA GLY A 99 3.09 31.13 15.43
C GLY A 99 3.39 30.58 14.03
N ALA A 100 4.55 30.91 13.44
CA ALA A 100 4.98 30.35 12.16
C ALA A 100 5.48 28.89 12.24
N LEU A 101 5.84 28.39 13.43
CA LEU A 101 6.39 27.04 13.65
C LEU A 101 5.36 26.05 14.22
N GLU A 102 4.14 26.50 14.46
CA GLU A 102 3.04 25.71 15.03
C GLU A 102 2.82 24.34 14.34
N PRO A 103 2.67 24.24 13.00
CA PRO A 103 2.44 22.95 12.37
C PRO A 103 3.62 21.98 12.49
N VAL A 104 4.85 22.51 12.53
CA VAL A 104 6.07 21.71 12.69
C VAL A 104 6.20 21.20 14.13
N ALA A 105 5.82 22.01 15.11
CA ALA A 105 5.80 21.58 16.50
C ALA A 105 4.73 20.53 16.76
N VAL A 106 3.54 20.65 16.16
CA VAL A 106 2.49 19.61 16.25
C VAL A 106 3.02 18.27 15.73
N GLU A 107 3.69 18.24 14.57
CA GLU A 107 4.28 17.01 14.01
C GLU A 107 5.37 16.43 14.94
N LEU A 108 6.22 17.28 15.52
CA LEU A 108 7.31 16.86 16.41
C LEU A 108 6.78 16.32 17.76
N VAL A 109 5.80 16.98 18.35
CA VAL A 109 5.15 16.55 19.60
C VAL A 109 4.38 15.26 19.36
N ALA A 110 3.63 15.14 18.26
CA ALA A 110 2.95 13.91 17.87
C ALA A 110 3.95 12.74 17.78
N GLN A 111 5.08 12.93 17.09
CA GLN A 111 6.13 11.91 16.99
C GLN A 111 6.67 11.49 18.36
N GLY A 112 6.87 12.46 19.27
CA GLY A 112 7.37 12.22 20.62
C GLY A 112 6.38 11.43 21.49
N VAL A 113 5.09 11.77 21.46
CA VAL A 113 4.04 11.10 22.26
C VAL A 113 3.75 9.71 21.71
N ILE A 114 3.48 9.62 20.41
CA ILE A 114 3.14 8.35 19.74
C ILE A 114 4.32 7.37 19.85
N GLY A 115 5.55 7.84 19.65
CA GLY A 115 6.73 6.99 19.71
C GLY A 115 6.95 6.29 21.05
N LYS A 116 6.40 6.81 22.16
CA LYS A 116 6.43 6.18 23.48
C LYS A 116 5.35 5.12 23.68
N ARG A 117 4.18 5.28 23.05
CA ARG A 117 2.96 4.53 23.38
C ARG A 117 2.50 3.54 22.31
N VAL A 118 2.98 3.67 21.09
CA VAL A 118 2.54 2.88 19.94
C VAL A 118 2.69 1.37 20.09
N ASP A 119 3.63 0.88 20.92
CA ASP A 119 3.76 -0.56 21.22
C ASP A 119 2.68 -1.07 22.17
N GLU A 120 2.07 -0.16 22.94
CA GLU A 120 1.02 -0.43 23.93
C GLU A 120 -0.37 -0.02 23.42
N MET A 121 -0.45 0.52 22.20
CA MET A 121 -1.71 0.94 21.59
C MET A 121 -2.60 -0.26 21.29
N GLU A 122 -3.89 -0.15 21.62
CA GLU A 122 -4.85 -1.20 21.35
C GLU A 122 -5.27 -1.19 19.87
N PRO A 123 -5.72 -2.34 19.31
CA PRO A 123 -6.22 -2.42 17.94
C PRO A 123 -7.37 -1.43 17.65
N GLY A 124 -8.16 -1.08 18.66
CA GLY A 124 -9.26 -0.11 18.57
C GLY A 124 -8.82 1.34 18.36
N PHE A 125 -7.55 1.68 18.60
CA PHE A 125 -7.04 3.05 18.51
C PHE A 125 -7.20 3.67 17.11
N LEU A 126 -6.73 2.98 16.06
CA LEU A 126 -6.85 3.48 14.68
C LEU A 126 -8.31 3.54 14.23
N MET A 127 -9.14 2.61 14.71
CA MET A 127 -10.58 2.61 14.45
C MET A 127 -11.25 3.85 15.06
N ALA A 128 -10.91 4.19 16.30
CA ALA A 128 -11.40 5.39 16.97
C ALA A 128 -10.91 6.67 16.28
N LEU A 129 -9.64 6.75 15.87
CA LEU A 129 -9.14 7.87 15.07
C LEU A 129 -9.92 8.06 13.77
N ASP A 130 -10.14 6.98 13.02
CA ASP A 130 -10.90 7.05 11.76
C ASP A 130 -12.33 7.51 11.98
N TYR A 131 -12.98 7.02 13.05
CA TYR A 131 -14.30 7.49 13.43
C TYR A 131 -14.31 8.98 13.80
N MET A 132 -13.35 9.44 14.61
CA MET A 132 -13.25 10.85 15.01
C MET A 132 -12.95 11.77 13.82
N ILE A 133 -12.13 11.33 12.85
CA ILE A 133 -11.87 12.06 11.60
C ILE A 133 -13.18 12.18 10.78
N GLN A 134 -13.95 11.11 10.67
CA GLN A 134 -15.26 11.14 10.00
C GLN A 134 -16.24 12.08 10.71
N LEU A 135 -16.28 12.09 12.03
CA LEU A 135 -17.09 13.03 12.81
C LEU A 135 -16.64 14.49 12.57
N ALA A 136 -15.33 14.76 12.59
CA ALA A 136 -14.79 16.08 12.29
C ALA A 136 -15.18 16.57 10.88
N GLN A 137 -15.18 15.65 9.91
CA GLN A 137 -15.65 15.95 8.57
C GLN A 137 -17.17 16.21 8.50
N LYS A 138 -17.98 15.45 9.25
CA LYS A 138 -19.44 15.66 9.33
C LYS A 138 -19.78 17.01 9.97
N ASP A 139 -19.01 17.42 10.99
CA ASP A 139 -19.17 18.69 11.70
C ASP A 139 -18.55 19.89 10.96
N SER A 140 -17.91 19.68 9.81
CA SER A 140 -17.15 20.70 9.05
C SER A 140 -16.06 21.41 9.88
N ASP A 141 -15.41 20.65 10.77
CA ASP A 141 -14.34 21.12 11.63
C ASP A 141 -12.97 20.72 11.03
N ASP A 142 -12.48 21.56 10.12
CA ASP A 142 -11.25 21.31 9.36
C ASP A 142 -10.00 21.31 10.24
N GLU A 143 -9.97 22.10 11.32
CA GLU A 143 -8.85 22.15 12.26
C GLU A 143 -8.71 20.84 13.02
N ARG A 144 -9.80 20.36 13.66
CA ARG A 144 -9.81 19.05 14.35
C ARG A 144 -9.47 17.92 13.40
N LYS A 145 -10.02 17.96 12.18
CA LYS A 145 -9.73 16.96 11.14
C LYS A 145 -8.23 16.93 10.81
N SER A 146 -7.62 18.08 10.54
CA SER A 146 -6.20 18.18 10.17
C SER A 146 -5.28 17.65 11.28
N LEU A 147 -5.58 17.96 12.56
CA LEU A 147 -4.82 17.47 13.71
C LEU A 147 -4.91 15.94 13.82
N LEU A 148 -6.12 15.38 13.73
CA LEU A 148 -6.32 13.94 13.79
C LEU A 148 -5.66 13.20 12.62
N GLU A 149 -5.65 13.81 11.42
CA GLU A 149 -4.92 13.28 10.26
C GLU A 149 -3.40 13.26 10.50
N VAL A 150 -2.83 14.29 11.15
CA VAL A 150 -1.41 14.30 11.54
C VAL A 150 -1.10 13.19 12.54
N VAL A 151 -1.95 13.00 13.55
CA VAL A 151 -1.80 11.91 14.55
C VAL A 151 -1.87 10.55 13.86
N LYS A 152 -2.89 10.34 13.01
CA LYS A 152 -3.04 9.11 12.22
C LYS A 152 -1.80 8.84 11.36
N GLN A 153 -1.35 9.83 10.59
CA GLN A 153 -0.19 9.68 9.72
C GLN A 153 1.08 9.37 10.53
N THR A 154 1.26 9.99 11.69
CA THR A 154 2.42 9.75 12.57
C THR A 154 2.43 8.32 13.13
N VAL A 155 1.27 7.78 13.51
CA VAL A 155 1.14 6.38 13.94
C VAL A 155 1.50 5.44 12.79
N LEU A 156 0.94 5.67 11.61
CA LEU A 156 1.22 4.86 10.42
C LEU A 156 2.70 4.89 10.02
N ASP A 157 3.35 6.05 10.09
CA ASP A 157 4.77 6.20 9.82
C ASP A 157 5.63 5.41 10.82
N TYR A 158 5.26 5.44 12.10
CA TYR A 158 5.97 4.70 13.13
C TYR A 158 5.82 3.18 12.94
N LEU A 159 4.59 2.71 12.71
CA LEU A 159 4.33 1.30 12.41
C LEU A 159 5.11 0.85 11.16
N THR A 160 5.13 1.66 10.11
CA THR A 160 5.88 1.37 8.89
C THR A 160 7.38 1.25 9.17
N LYS A 161 7.96 2.14 9.99
CA LYS A 161 9.39 2.07 10.36
C LYS A 161 9.76 0.81 11.14
N LYS A 162 8.81 0.23 11.90
CA LYS A 162 9.02 -1.02 12.64
C LYS A 162 8.86 -2.28 11.81
N CYS A 163 8.18 -2.21 10.67
CA CYS A 163 8.03 -3.36 9.79
C CYS A 163 9.40 -3.86 9.27
N PRO A 164 9.56 -5.15 9.00
CA PRO A 164 10.75 -5.67 8.32
C PRO A 164 11.00 -4.97 6.96
N PRO A 165 12.26 -4.90 6.49
CA PRO A 165 12.61 -4.22 5.23
C PRO A 165 11.77 -4.61 4.01
N HIS A 166 11.51 -5.91 3.82
CA HIS A 166 10.71 -6.40 2.69
C HIS A 166 9.26 -5.92 2.74
N VAL A 167 8.64 -5.85 3.93
CA VAL A 167 7.28 -5.33 4.12
C VAL A 167 7.21 -3.83 3.79
N GLN A 168 8.19 -3.05 4.25
CA GLN A 168 8.28 -1.62 3.93
C GLN A 168 8.39 -1.39 2.42
N VAL A 169 9.22 -2.18 1.75
CA VAL A 169 9.42 -2.09 0.30
C VAL A 169 8.16 -2.44 -0.48
N VAL A 170 7.42 -3.48 -0.09
CA VAL A 170 6.13 -3.82 -0.72
C VAL A 170 5.15 -2.64 -0.63
N GLY A 171 5.08 -1.98 0.54
CA GLY A 171 4.27 -0.79 0.74
C GLY A 171 4.66 0.37 -0.20
N LEU A 172 5.95 0.65 -0.36
CA LEU A 172 6.47 1.66 -1.29
C LEU A 172 6.20 1.32 -2.76
N LEU A 173 6.33 0.04 -3.13
CA LEU A 173 6.07 -0.42 -4.50
C LEU A 173 4.59 -0.28 -4.87
N CYS A 174 3.67 -0.56 -3.94
CA CYS A 174 2.24 -0.37 -4.16
C CYS A 174 1.84 1.10 -4.37
N GLN A 175 2.69 2.05 -3.96
CA GLN A 175 2.49 3.49 -4.15
C GLN A 175 3.14 4.03 -5.43
N THR A 176 4.00 3.25 -6.07
CA THR A 176 4.80 3.69 -7.21
C THR A 176 4.09 3.31 -8.51
N GLU A 177 3.53 4.30 -9.19
CA GLU A 177 2.60 4.09 -10.32
C GLU A 177 3.32 3.65 -11.60
N LYS A 178 4.49 4.24 -11.87
CA LYS A 178 5.25 3.97 -13.09
C LYS A 178 6.08 2.70 -12.96
N LYS A 179 5.98 1.84 -13.98
CA LYS A 179 6.76 0.60 -14.10
C LYS A 179 8.27 0.85 -13.97
N ASP A 180 8.81 1.81 -14.72
CA ASP A 180 10.25 2.10 -14.70
C ASP A 180 10.72 2.57 -13.33
N SER A 181 9.91 3.37 -12.63
CA SER A 181 10.20 3.81 -11.26
C SER A 181 10.16 2.66 -10.26
N ARG A 182 9.23 1.70 -10.40
CA ARG A 182 9.23 0.46 -9.60
C ARG A 182 10.46 -0.40 -9.85
N HIS A 183 10.87 -0.56 -11.11
CA HIS A 183 12.07 -1.35 -11.45
C HIS A 183 13.33 -0.68 -10.90
N GLU A 184 13.42 0.64 -10.99
CA GLU A 184 14.51 1.39 -10.38
C GLU A 184 14.53 1.27 -8.85
N LEU A 185 13.35 1.27 -8.22
CA LEU A 185 13.21 1.02 -6.79
C LEU A 185 13.70 -0.38 -6.43
N LEU A 186 13.22 -1.42 -7.11
CA LEU A 186 13.62 -2.81 -6.90
C LEU A 186 15.14 -3.00 -7.11
N ARG A 187 15.74 -2.36 -8.12
CA ARG A 187 17.19 -2.39 -8.33
C ARG A 187 17.96 -1.80 -7.16
N ARG A 188 17.52 -0.66 -6.61
CA ARG A 188 18.16 -0.07 -5.42
C ARG A 188 18.01 -0.95 -4.20
N VAL A 189 16.82 -1.51 -3.97
CA VAL A 189 16.56 -2.41 -2.85
C VAL A 189 17.48 -3.62 -2.89
N ALA A 190 17.61 -4.26 -4.05
CA ALA A 190 18.51 -5.39 -4.27
C ALA A 190 20.00 -5.02 -4.09
N ALA A 191 20.37 -3.77 -4.37
CA ALA A 191 21.72 -3.24 -4.19
C ALA A 191 22.04 -2.80 -2.74
N GLY A 192 21.13 -3.03 -1.78
CA GLY A 192 21.33 -2.68 -0.37
C GLY A 192 20.58 -1.41 0.09
N GLY A 193 19.69 -0.86 -0.74
CA GLY A 193 18.85 0.29 -0.42
C GLY A 193 19.47 1.64 -0.80
N GLY A 194 19.01 2.71 -0.15
CA GLY A 194 19.52 4.08 -0.35
C GLY A 194 18.43 5.11 -0.63
N VAL A 195 18.82 6.26 -1.16
CA VAL A 195 17.89 7.35 -1.47
C VAL A 195 17.21 7.09 -2.81
N PHE A 196 15.90 7.09 -2.82
CA PHE A 196 15.06 6.99 -4.00
C PHE A 196 14.24 8.26 -4.17
N LYS A 197 14.07 8.70 -5.41
CA LYS A 197 13.22 9.83 -5.76
C LYS A 197 11.95 9.28 -6.39
N ASN A 198 10.81 9.50 -5.75
CA ASN A 198 9.54 9.06 -6.31
C ASN A 198 9.12 9.91 -7.52
N ASP A 199 8.06 9.48 -8.20
CA ASP A 199 7.51 10.17 -9.37
C ASP A 199 7.08 11.62 -9.08
N LYS A 200 6.79 11.94 -7.81
CA LYS A 200 6.39 13.27 -7.31
C LYS A 200 7.60 14.13 -6.89
N GLY A 201 8.82 13.61 -7.04
CA GLY A 201 10.07 14.29 -6.72
C GLY A 201 10.47 14.27 -5.25
N LEU A 202 9.69 13.62 -4.37
CA LEU A 202 10.04 13.41 -2.97
C LEU A 202 11.14 12.35 -2.87
N LYS A 203 12.16 12.66 -2.06
CA LYS A 203 13.23 11.72 -1.73
C LYS A 203 12.81 10.90 -0.52
N CYS A 204 12.79 9.59 -0.64
CA CYS A 204 12.61 8.67 0.47
C CYS A 204 13.85 7.78 0.64
N GLN A 205 14.15 7.43 1.90
CA GLN A 205 15.15 6.42 2.20
C GLN A 205 14.50 5.05 2.07
N ILE A 206 15.14 4.16 1.34
CA ILE A 206 14.65 2.80 1.10
C ILE A 206 15.60 1.81 1.77
N PRO A 207 15.07 0.82 2.51
CA PRO A 207 15.88 -0.22 3.10
C PRO A 207 16.32 -1.25 2.05
N GLY A 208 17.44 -1.93 2.29
CA GLY A 208 17.86 -3.08 1.49
C GLY A 208 17.05 -4.33 1.84
N ALA A 209 16.65 -5.11 0.84
CA ALA A 209 15.92 -6.36 1.02
C ALA A 209 16.16 -7.31 -0.16
N ASN A 210 15.96 -8.61 0.05
CA ASN A 210 16.07 -9.60 -1.01
C ASN A 210 14.81 -9.59 -1.89
N LEU A 211 14.98 -9.70 -3.21
CA LEU A 211 13.88 -9.79 -4.17
C LEU A 211 12.99 -11.01 -3.93
N SER A 212 13.55 -12.12 -3.45
CA SER A 212 12.76 -13.31 -3.07
C SER A 212 11.82 -13.01 -1.92
N ASP A 213 12.32 -12.31 -0.89
CA ASP A 213 11.53 -12.00 0.31
C ASP A 213 10.42 -10.99 -0.01
N ILE A 214 10.68 -10.06 -0.93
CA ILE A 214 9.67 -9.12 -1.43
C ILE A 214 8.59 -9.85 -2.22
N ALA A 215 8.99 -10.76 -3.13
CA ALA A 215 8.05 -11.55 -3.92
C ALA A 215 7.19 -12.45 -3.05
N ASN A 216 7.79 -13.14 -2.08
CA ASN A 216 7.10 -14.00 -1.12
C ASN A 216 6.16 -13.18 -0.23
N GLN A 217 6.63 -12.04 0.30
CA GLN A 217 5.79 -11.17 1.12
C GLN A 217 4.57 -10.65 0.36
N ALA A 218 4.74 -10.28 -0.91
CA ALA A 218 3.61 -9.88 -1.76
C ALA A 218 2.66 -11.05 -2.01
N ASP A 219 3.18 -12.27 -2.21
CA ASP A 219 2.37 -13.47 -2.40
C ASP A 219 1.59 -13.87 -1.14
N ASP A 220 2.19 -13.78 0.05
CA ASP A 220 1.53 -14.04 1.33
C ASP A 220 0.35 -13.09 1.56
N LEU A 221 0.54 -11.80 1.23
CA LEU A 221 -0.52 -10.79 1.32
C LEU A 221 -1.63 -11.07 0.30
N LEU A 222 -1.28 -11.46 -0.93
CA LEU A 222 -2.24 -11.87 -1.95
C LEU A 222 -3.03 -13.10 -1.50
N GLU A 223 -2.38 -14.12 -0.96
CA GLU A 223 -3.04 -15.31 -0.42
C GLU A 223 -4.06 -14.95 0.67
N SER A 224 -3.66 -14.09 1.60
CA SER A 224 -4.52 -13.61 2.66
C SER A 224 -5.75 -12.83 2.13
N MET A 225 -5.60 -12.09 1.02
CA MET A 225 -6.71 -11.39 0.38
C MET A 225 -7.61 -12.34 -0.44
N GLU A 226 -7.03 -13.28 -1.17
CA GLU A 226 -7.73 -14.18 -2.09
C GLU A 226 -8.40 -15.38 -1.38
N SER A 227 -7.92 -15.74 -0.20
CA SER A 227 -8.53 -16.76 0.65
C SER A 227 -9.88 -16.35 1.24
N ARG A 228 -10.18 -15.03 1.27
CA ARG A 228 -11.44 -14.48 1.78
C ARG A 228 -12.61 -14.75 0.81
N PRO A 229 -13.84 -14.89 1.34
CA PRO A 229 -15.05 -15.04 0.51
C PRO A 229 -15.26 -13.86 -0.46
N THR A 230 -14.93 -12.66 -0.01
CA THR A 230 -15.01 -11.41 -0.78
C THR A 230 -13.64 -10.73 -0.81
N ILE A 231 -13.24 -10.18 -1.96
CA ILE A 231 -12.02 -9.38 -2.03
C ILE A 231 -12.31 -7.99 -1.44
N PRO A 232 -11.58 -7.55 -0.40
CA PRO A 232 -11.83 -6.27 0.25
C PRO A 232 -11.47 -5.06 -0.63
N ASP A 233 -10.31 -5.11 -1.30
CA ASP A 233 -9.83 -4.04 -2.19
C ASP A 233 -9.15 -4.63 -3.43
N ARG A 234 -9.84 -4.52 -4.58
CA ARG A 234 -9.33 -5.01 -5.88
C ARG A 234 -8.21 -4.16 -6.45
N LYS A 235 -8.13 -2.86 -6.09
CA LYS A 235 -7.05 -1.98 -6.53
C LYS A 235 -5.76 -2.32 -5.81
N LEU A 236 -5.82 -2.55 -4.50
CA LEU A 236 -4.68 -3.05 -3.74
C LEU A 236 -4.25 -4.45 -4.21
N LEU A 237 -5.22 -5.34 -4.45
CA LEU A 237 -4.93 -6.68 -4.98
C LEU A 237 -4.15 -6.58 -6.31
N ALA A 238 -4.61 -5.75 -7.24
CA ALA A 238 -3.93 -5.53 -8.52
C ALA A 238 -2.50 -5.00 -8.32
N ARG A 239 -2.28 -4.05 -7.40
CA ARG A 239 -0.95 -3.55 -7.06
C ARG A 239 -0.04 -4.66 -6.55
N LEU A 240 -0.52 -5.47 -5.60
CA LEU A 240 0.26 -6.57 -5.03
C LEU A 240 0.62 -7.62 -6.09
N VAL A 241 -0.30 -7.96 -7.01
CA VAL A 241 0.00 -8.85 -8.14
C VAL A 241 1.13 -8.26 -8.99
N ILE A 242 1.04 -6.99 -9.38
CA ILE A 242 2.10 -6.35 -10.17
C ILE A 242 3.44 -6.37 -9.43
N VAL A 243 3.44 -6.08 -8.13
CA VAL A 243 4.66 -6.10 -7.30
C VAL A 243 5.28 -7.49 -7.26
N ARG A 244 4.48 -8.52 -7.01
CA ARG A 244 4.93 -9.92 -7.00
C ARG A 244 5.57 -10.30 -8.34
N GLU A 245 4.87 -10.03 -9.44
CA GLU A 245 5.34 -10.41 -10.78
C GLU A 245 6.58 -9.64 -11.22
N GLU A 246 6.69 -8.35 -10.90
CA GLU A 246 7.90 -7.56 -11.20
C GLU A 246 9.11 -8.01 -10.38
N ALA A 247 8.92 -8.31 -9.09
CA ALA A 247 9.99 -8.84 -8.25
C ALA A 247 10.49 -10.21 -8.76
N ARG A 248 9.57 -11.12 -9.13
CA ARG A 248 9.89 -12.42 -9.74
C ARG A 248 10.66 -12.28 -11.06
N ASN A 249 10.18 -11.40 -11.94
CA ASN A 249 10.85 -11.14 -13.22
C ASN A 249 12.28 -10.60 -13.06
N MET A 250 12.55 -9.81 -12.01
CA MET A 250 13.89 -9.29 -11.74
C MET A 250 14.88 -10.34 -11.21
N MET A 251 14.40 -11.48 -10.71
CA MET A 251 15.27 -12.58 -10.26
C MET A 251 15.82 -13.45 -11.40
N GLY A 252 15.48 -13.16 -12.66
CA GLY A 252 16.10 -13.74 -13.85
C GLY A 252 15.60 -15.13 -14.27
N GLY A 253 14.74 -15.80 -13.51
CA GLY A 253 14.14 -17.08 -13.91
C GLY A 253 12.86 -16.96 -14.74
N GLY A 254 12.33 -15.75 -14.90
CA GLY A 254 11.15 -15.48 -15.71
C GLY A 254 9.87 -16.13 -15.17
N LEU A 255 8.89 -16.31 -16.05
CA LEU A 255 7.56 -16.82 -15.71
C LEU A 255 7.57 -18.25 -15.14
N LEU A 256 8.52 -19.07 -15.60
CA LEU A 256 8.58 -20.51 -15.31
C LEU A 256 9.64 -20.85 -14.26
N ASP A 257 10.11 -19.86 -13.51
CA ASP A 257 11.04 -20.08 -12.41
C ASP A 257 10.41 -21.02 -11.37
N GLU A 258 11.08 -22.12 -11.05
CA GLU A 258 10.61 -23.11 -10.08
C GLU A 258 10.38 -22.49 -8.70
N ARG A 259 11.10 -21.39 -8.38
CA ARG A 259 10.91 -20.63 -7.13
C ARG A 259 9.55 -19.95 -7.02
N ASN A 260 8.84 -19.78 -8.14
CA ASN A 260 7.52 -19.16 -8.17
C ASN A 260 6.39 -20.13 -7.83
N ASP A 261 6.66 -21.45 -7.80
CA ASP A 261 5.65 -22.47 -7.59
C ASP A 261 5.11 -22.44 -6.14
N ARG A 262 3.82 -22.18 -5.99
CA ARG A 262 3.11 -22.23 -4.70
C ARG A 262 2.86 -23.66 -4.17
N GLY A 263 3.42 -24.67 -4.84
CA GLY A 263 3.32 -26.08 -4.44
C GLY A 263 1.93 -26.70 -4.63
N LEU A 264 1.03 -26.04 -5.38
CA LEU A 264 -0.31 -26.59 -5.66
C LEU A 264 -0.19 -27.91 -6.43
N THR A 265 -0.59 -29.02 -5.79
CA THR A 265 -0.67 -30.35 -6.41
C THR A 265 -1.88 -30.49 -7.33
N THR A 266 -2.91 -29.68 -7.11
CA THR A 266 -4.13 -29.63 -7.92
C THR A 266 -4.45 -28.19 -8.29
N LEU A 267 -4.74 -27.94 -9.56
CA LEU A 267 -5.12 -26.61 -10.02
C LEU A 267 -6.55 -26.26 -9.57
N PRO A 268 -6.80 -25.01 -9.15
CA PRO A 268 -8.14 -24.55 -8.80
C PRO A 268 -9.15 -24.69 -9.95
N GLU A 269 -10.32 -25.25 -9.65
CA GLU A 269 -11.33 -25.56 -10.66
C GLU A 269 -11.87 -24.31 -11.38
N ALA A 270 -12.08 -23.20 -10.66
CA ALA A 270 -12.64 -21.98 -11.23
C ALA A 270 -11.70 -21.35 -12.27
N GLU A 271 -10.41 -21.23 -11.92
CA GLU A 271 -9.35 -20.72 -12.77
C GLU A 271 -9.15 -21.60 -14.01
N VAL A 272 -9.15 -22.93 -13.84
CA VAL A 272 -9.04 -23.89 -14.95
C VAL A 272 -10.24 -23.81 -15.89
N ASN A 273 -11.46 -23.71 -15.35
CA ASN A 273 -12.67 -23.57 -16.15
C ASN A 273 -12.68 -22.26 -16.94
N PHE A 274 -12.26 -21.15 -16.32
CA PHE A 274 -12.13 -19.87 -16.99
C PHE A 274 -11.05 -19.92 -18.08
N LEU A 275 -9.88 -20.46 -17.76
CA LEU A 275 -8.78 -20.61 -18.72
C LEU A 275 -9.19 -21.45 -19.94
N SER A 276 -9.93 -22.53 -19.72
CA SER A 276 -10.47 -23.38 -20.79
C SER A 276 -11.39 -22.60 -21.74
N LYS A 277 -12.22 -21.69 -21.21
CA LYS A 277 -13.04 -20.78 -22.03
C LYS A 277 -12.20 -19.80 -22.84
N LEU A 278 -11.12 -19.26 -22.25
CA LEU A 278 -10.24 -18.32 -22.94
C LEU A 278 -9.47 -18.99 -24.08
N VAL A 279 -8.99 -20.22 -23.89
CA VAL A 279 -8.24 -20.98 -24.91
C VAL A 279 -9.15 -21.44 -26.06
N ALA A 280 -10.45 -21.66 -25.80
CA ALA A 280 -11.42 -21.98 -26.86
C ALA A 280 -11.68 -20.80 -27.83
N LEU A 281 -11.29 -19.58 -27.46
CA LEU A 281 -11.50 -18.37 -28.25
C LEU A 281 -10.18 -17.89 -28.86
N LYS A 282 -10.27 -17.25 -30.04
CA LYS A 282 -9.11 -16.60 -30.65
C LYS A 282 -8.69 -15.37 -29.84
N PRO A 283 -7.38 -15.11 -29.66
CA PRO A 283 -6.91 -13.93 -28.93
C PRO A 283 -7.38 -12.65 -29.62
N GLY A 284 -7.81 -11.68 -28.82
CA GLY A 284 -8.35 -10.41 -29.30
C GLY A 284 -9.27 -9.71 -28.29
N LYS A 285 -9.98 -8.67 -28.77
CA LYS A 285 -10.80 -7.77 -27.93
C LYS A 285 -11.92 -8.45 -27.14
N ALA A 286 -12.39 -9.62 -27.59
CA ALA A 286 -13.41 -10.38 -26.88
C ALA A 286 -12.81 -11.03 -25.62
N VAL A 287 -11.68 -11.73 -25.78
CA VAL A 287 -10.94 -12.36 -24.69
C VAL A 287 -10.39 -11.31 -23.72
N GLU A 288 -9.87 -10.19 -24.23
CA GLU A 288 -9.41 -9.05 -23.41
C GLU A 288 -10.55 -8.48 -22.53
N ARG A 289 -11.77 -8.35 -23.07
CA ARG A 289 -12.95 -7.93 -22.29
C ARG A 289 -13.32 -8.95 -21.22
N MET A 290 -13.32 -10.25 -21.54
CA MET A 290 -13.60 -11.29 -20.55
C MET A 290 -12.60 -11.26 -19.40
N ILE A 291 -11.30 -11.17 -19.69
CA ILE A 291 -10.27 -11.01 -18.65
C ILE A 291 -10.53 -9.75 -17.84
N LYS A 292 -10.82 -8.61 -18.50
CA LYS A 292 -11.11 -7.35 -17.82
C LYS A 292 -12.28 -7.46 -16.86
N ASP A 293 -13.40 -8.03 -17.30
CA ASP A 293 -14.59 -8.20 -16.49
C ASP A 293 -14.30 -9.06 -15.25
N VAL A 294 -13.58 -10.18 -15.41
CA VAL A 294 -13.20 -11.06 -14.30
C VAL A 294 -12.29 -10.35 -13.30
N MET A 295 -11.25 -9.64 -13.75
CA MET A 295 -10.35 -8.92 -12.85
C MET A 295 -11.10 -7.85 -12.02
N HIS A 296 -12.07 -7.16 -12.64
CA HIS A 296 -12.92 -6.17 -11.97
C HIS A 296 -13.98 -6.78 -11.04
N GLY A 297 -14.12 -8.10 -10.99
CA GLY A 297 -15.10 -8.76 -10.14
C GLY A 297 -16.48 -8.93 -10.75
N LYS A 298 -16.53 -9.09 -12.07
CA LYS A 298 -17.75 -9.40 -12.82
C LYS A 298 -17.64 -10.80 -13.40
N ALA A 299 -18.77 -11.35 -13.87
CA ALA A 299 -18.82 -12.69 -14.47
C ALA A 299 -18.17 -13.76 -13.57
N GLU A 300 -17.19 -14.52 -14.07
CA GLU A 300 -16.51 -15.56 -13.28
C GLU A 300 -15.68 -15.02 -12.10
N GLY A 301 -15.41 -13.72 -12.05
CA GLY A 301 -14.72 -13.06 -10.93
C GLY A 301 -15.65 -12.46 -9.86
N ALA A 302 -16.97 -12.56 -10.06
CA ALA A 302 -17.96 -11.96 -9.17
C ALA A 302 -18.02 -12.66 -7.81
N ASP A 303 -17.92 -11.86 -6.74
CA ASP A 303 -18.04 -12.39 -5.39
C ASP A 303 -19.46 -12.96 -5.17
N ASN A 304 -19.54 -14.16 -4.58
CA ASN A 304 -20.80 -14.82 -4.30
C ASN A 304 -21.49 -14.14 -3.11
N ILE A 305 -22.18 -13.02 -3.35
CA ILE A 305 -22.95 -12.30 -2.31
C ILE A 305 -24.32 -12.94 -2.06
N GLU A 306 -24.72 -13.93 -2.86
CA GLU A 306 -26.00 -14.63 -2.68
C GLU A 306 -25.97 -15.64 -1.53
N SER A 307 -26.64 -15.25 -0.44
CA SER A 307 -27.38 -16.09 0.51
C SER A 307 -26.57 -16.91 1.54
N ALA A 308 -26.21 -16.27 2.65
CA ALA A 308 -26.17 -16.93 3.97
C ALA A 308 -27.56 -17.02 4.64
N ASN A 309 -28.63 -16.51 3.99
CA ASN A 309 -30.00 -16.42 4.52
C ASN A 309 -31.05 -16.98 3.54
N SER A 310 -30.82 -18.15 2.94
CA SER A 310 -31.94 -18.97 2.44
C SER A 310 -32.14 -20.14 3.39
N GLY A 311 -33.23 -20.06 4.17
CA GLY A 311 -33.83 -21.24 4.75
C GLY A 311 -34.21 -22.25 3.65
N PRO A 312 -34.58 -23.49 4.03
CA PRO A 312 -34.56 -24.65 3.14
C PRO A 312 -35.71 -24.69 2.12
N GLU A 313 -36.28 -23.56 1.71
CA GLU A 313 -37.32 -23.49 0.70
C GLU A 313 -37.29 -22.14 -0.05
N SER A 314 -36.59 -22.06 -1.18
CA SER A 314 -37.08 -21.21 -2.27
C SER A 314 -36.67 -21.79 -3.62
N LYS A 315 -37.66 -21.77 -4.53
CA LYS A 315 -37.69 -22.49 -5.80
C LYS A 315 -36.64 -21.97 -6.77
N LEU A 316 -36.02 -22.95 -7.43
CA LEU A 316 -35.18 -22.86 -8.62
C LEU A 316 -35.80 -21.95 -9.70
N GLU A 317 -35.10 -20.88 -10.05
CA GLU A 317 -35.18 -20.25 -11.38
C GLU A 317 -33.96 -20.75 -12.19
N PRO A 318 -34.15 -21.48 -13.29
CA PRO A 318 -33.05 -22.08 -14.04
C PRO A 318 -32.44 -21.06 -15.01
N GLN A 319 -31.23 -20.56 -14.72
CA GLN A 319 -30.43 -19.92 -15.77
C GLN A 319 -29.80 -20.99 -16.66
N THR A 320 -30.34 -21.06 -17.87
CA THR A 320 -30.02 -21.96 -18.98
C THR A 320 -28.61 -21.83 -19.54
N GLY A 321 -27.89 -22.97 -19.59
CA GLY A 321 -26.92 -23.38 -20.62
C GLY A 321 -25.52 -22.75 -20.52
N ILE A 322 -24.43 -23.49 -20.26
CA ILE A 322 -23.95 -24.67 -20.99
C ILE A 322 -23.38 -25.73 -20.02
N SER A 323 -23.76 -26.97 -20.30
CA SER A 323 -23.44 -28.24 -19.64
C SER A 323 -21.95 -28.46 -19.30
N GLY A 324 -21.66 -29.05 -18.12
CA GLY A 324 -20.47 -29.92 -18.04
C GLY A 324 -19.70 -30.16 -16.74
N ARG A 325 -20.21 -29.93 -15.52
CA ARG A 325 -19.88 -30.67 -14.27
C ARG A 325 -20.39 -29.85 -13.07
N GLY A 326 -21.35 -30.42 -12.33
CA GLY A 326 -21.69 -29.90 -11.01
C GLY A 326 -20.52 -30.12 -10.06
N SER A 327 -20.21 -29.10 -9.25
CA SER A 327 -19.28 -29.20 -8.12
C SER A 327 -19.62 -30.44 -7.29
N VAL A 328 -18.69 -31.40 -7.22
CA VAL A 328 -18.84 -32.69 -6.52
C VAL A 328 -19.07 -32.49 -5.01
N THR A 329 -18.90 -31.27 -4.51
CA THR A 329 -19.00 -30.93 -3.08
C THR A 329 -20.22 -30.07 -2.73
N GLY A 330 -21.08 -29.70 -3.69
CA GLY A 330 -22.27 -28.87 -3.44
C GLY A 330 -21.97 -27.41 -3.02
N LEU A 331 -20.70 -27.04 -2.89
CA LEU A 331 -20.26 -25.68 -2.66
C LEU A 331 -20.10 -24.97 -4.00
N LYS A 332 -20.69 -23.77 -4.15
CA LYS A 332 -20.43 -22.90 -5.31
C LYS A 332 -18.90 -22.73 -5.43
N PRO A 333 -18.30 -22.96 -6.60
CA PRO A 333 -16.87 -22.77 -6.78
C PRO A 333 -16.51 -21.32 -6.46
N ARG A 334 -15.32 -21.12 -5.85
CA ARG A 334 -14.82 -19.77 -5.56
C ARG A 334 -14.71 -19.00 -6.88
N PRO A 335 -14.98 -17.69 -6.88
CA PRO A 335 -14.77 -16.88 -8.07
C PRO A 335 -13.29 -16.86 -8.45
N VAL A 336 -13.01 -16.61 -9.72
CA VAL A 336 -11.66 -16.52 -10.26
C VAL A 336 -10.92 -15.37 -9.58
N ARG A 337 -9.75 -15.67 -8.99
CA ARG A 337 -8.92 -14.69 -8.29
C ARG A 337 -7.69 -14.30 -9.14
N PRO A 338 -7.36 -13.01 -9.31
CA PRO A 338 -6.26 -12.55 -10.18
C PRO A 338 -4.90 -13.24 -9.95
N GLY A 339 -4.46 -13.34 -8.71
CA GLY A 339 -3.20 -13.97 -8.30
C GLY A 339 -3.20 -15.47 -8.58
N MET A 340 -4.25 -16.20 -8.15
CA MET A 340 -4.45 -17.62 -8.46
C MET A 340 -4.58 -17.89 -9.96
N PHE A 341 -5.20 -16.99 -10.71
CA PHE A 341 -5.39 -17.13 -12.16
C PHE A 341 -4.05 -17.06 -12.88
N LEU A 342 -3.20 -16.08 -12.57
CA LEU A 342 -1.85 -15.99 -13.15
C LEU A 342 -0.98 -17.20 -12.76
N GLU A 343 -1.10 -17.68 -11.52
CA GLU A 343 -0.42 -18.90 -11.07
C GLU A 343 -0.87 -20.12 -11.89
N THR A 344 -2.18 -20.25 -12.12
CA THR A 344 -2.76 -21.35 -12.92
C THR A 344 -2.28 -21.28 -14.38
N VAL A 345 -2.27 -20.09 -14.99
CA VAL A 345 -1.74 -19.89 -16.34
C VAL A 345 -0.26 -20.28 -16.42
N SER A 346 0.54 -19.87 -15.44
CA SER A 346 1.98 -20.17 -15.37
C SER A 346 2.25 -21.66 -15.24
N LYS A 347 1.52 -22.37 -14.37
CA LYS A 347 1.63 -23.82 -14.19
C LYS A 347 1.25 -24.60 -15.44
N VAL A 348 0.14 -24.23 -16.10
CA VAL A 348 -0.28 -24.87 -17.35
C VAL A 348 0.76 -24.64 -18.44
N LEU A 349 1.30 -23.42 -18.55
CA LEU A 349 2.35 -23.08 -19.49
C LEU A 349 3.63 -23.88 -19.22
N GLY A 350 4.04 -24.01 -17.95
CA GLY A 350 5.18 -24.83 -17.54
C GLY A 350 5.01 -26.31 -17.92
N GLY A 351 3.82 -26.88 -17.73
CA GLY A 351 3.50 -28.24 -18.16
C GLY A 351 3.56 -28.43 -19.68
N ILE A 352 3.10 -27.45 -20.46
CA ILE A 352 3.17 -27.47 -21.93
C ILE A 352 4.63 -27.44 -22.41
N TYR A 353 5.48 -26.62 -21.78
CA TYR A 353 6.89 -26.54 -22.12
C TYR A 353 7.68 -27.78 -21.69
N ALA A 354 7.41 -28.34 -20.50
CA ALA A 354 8.00 -29.59 -20.05
C ALA A 354 7.72 -30.77 -21.00
N ASN A 355 6.54 -30.77 -21.63
CA ASN A 355 6.15 -31.79 -22.61
C ASN A 355 6.65 -31.52 -24.04
N ASN A 356 7.50 -30.51 -24.25
CA ASN A 356 7.98 -30.05 -25.57
C ASN A 356 6.87 -29.76 -26.59
N THR A 357 5.66 -29.49 -26.12
CA THR A 357 4.52 -29.12 -26.96
C THR A 357 4.56 -27.64 -27.30
N PHE A 358 5.48 -27.24 -28.18
CA PHE A 358 5.50 -25.89 -28.74
C PHE A 358 4.31 -25.74 -29.70
N GLY A 359 3.44 -24.74 -29.47
CA GLY A 359 2.26 -24.56 -30.30
C GLY A 359 1.50 -23.27 -30.04
N ILE A 360 0.46 -23.04 -30.84
CA ILE A 360 -0.43 -21.87 -30.79
C ILE A 360 -1.02 -21.68 -29.37
N THR A 361 -1.28 -22.78 -28.66
CA THR A 361 -1.80 -22.75 -27.29
C THR A 361 -0.81 -22.13 -26.30
N ALA A 362 0.49 -22.42 -26.40
CA ALA A 362 1.50 -21.82 -25.52
C ALA A 362 1.59 -20.30 -25.73
N GLN A 363 1.65 -19.86 -26.99
CA GLN A 363 1.64 -18.43 -27.35
C GLN A 363 0.36 -17.72 -26.90
N HIS A 364 -0.79 -18.40 -26.99
CA HIS A 364 -2.05 -17.87 -26.50
C HIS A 364 -2.04 -17.67 -24.98
N LEU A 365 -1.49 -18.63 -24.23
CA LEU A 365 -1.38 -18.52 -22.77
C LEU A 365 -0.40 -17.41 -22.34
N GLU A 366 0.72 -17.26 -23.03
CA GLU A 366 1.63 -16.12 -22.83
C GLU A 366 0.93 -14.79 -23.10
N TRP A 367 0.15 -14.72 -24.17
CA TRP A 367 -0.66 -13.54 -24.50
C TRP A 367 -1.71 -13.26 -23.41
N VAL A 368 -2.40 -14.29 -22.89
CA VAL A 368 -3.35 -14.17 -21.78
C VAL A 368 -2.65 -13.65 -20.52
N HIS A 369 -1.48 -14.19 -20.19
CA HIS A 369 -0.68 -13.75 -19.04
C HIS A 369 -0.32 -12.25 -19.15
N GLN A 370 0.27 -11.84 -20.28
CA GLN A 370 0.66 -10.45 -20.53
C GLN A 370 -0.54 -9.49 -20.55
N THR A 371 -1.64 -9.90 -21.18
CA THR A 371 -2.87 -9.11 -21.25
C THR A 371 -3.47 -8.91 -19.86
N THR A 372 -3.44 -9.94 -19.01
CA THR A 372 -3.90 -9.85 -17.63
C THR A 372 -3.06 -8.86 -16.84
N LEU A 373 -1.74 -8.91 -16.93
CA LEU A 373 -0.85 -7.93 -16.28
C LEU A 373 -1.12 -6.49 -16.75
N LYS A 374 -1.35 -6.29 -18.05
CA LYS A 374 -1.70 -4.97 -18.59
C LYS A 374 -3.00 -4.44 -17.98
N ILE A 375 -4.03 -5.27 -17.89
CA ILE A 375 -5.32 -4.91 -17.30
C ILE A 375 -5.15 -4.59 -15.82
N LEU A 376 -4.40 -5.40 -15.08
CA LEU A 376 -4.14 -5.17 -13.65
C LEU A 376 -3.35 -3.87 -13.43
N GLN A 377 -2.42 -3.52 -14.32
CA GLN A 377 -1.72 -2.24 -14.29
C GLN A 377 -2.68 -1.05 -14.48
N GLU A 378 -3.64 -1.14 -15.41
CA GLU A 378 -4.70 -0.12 -15.61
C GLU A 378 -5.67 -0.02 -14.42
N MET A 379 -5.85 -1.11 -13.67
CA MET A 379 -6.69 -1.11 -12.47
C MET A 379 -5.97 -0.55 -11.24
N ALA A 380 -4.69 -0.84 -11.11
CA ALA A 380 -3.86 -0.50 -9.96
C ALA A 380 -3.60 1.01 -9.82
N PHE A 381 -3.51 1.73 -10.94
CA PHE A 381 -3.14 3.14 -11.03
C PHE A 381 -4.01 3.84 -12.07
#